data_AF-A0A846XFR6-F1
#
_entry.id   AF-A0A846XFR6-F1
#
_cell.length_a   1.000
_cell.length_b   1.000
_cell.length_c   1.000
_cell.angle_alpha   90.00
_cell.angle_beta   90.00
_cell.angle_gamma   90.00
#
_symmetry.space_group_name_H-M   'P 1'
#
loop_
_entity.id
_entity.type
_entity.pdbx_description
1 polymer ?
#
loop_
_entity_poly.entity_id
_entity_poly.type
_entity_poly.pdbx_seq_one_letter_code
_entity_poly.pdbx_strand_id
1 'polypeptide(L)'
;MHSLHAAIRDLVDRSIESGSSSGHTTVVISAGLGIVQWLAEPRGVFHIEVADPAGPRRRTLVQRLRRHNPTGPAGFTERELALLAELGFVAGEPNYELRPDEAGLDREQIMHIITTVLRDVLQVRDPGGYSADIF
;
A
#
# COMPACT_ATOMS: atom_id res chain seq x y z
N MET A 1 -5.85 -2.95 -22.89
CA MET A 1 -6.14 -2.42 -21.54
C MET A 1 -5.65 -3.44 -20.53
N HIS A 2 -4.62 -3.13 -19.75
CA HIS A 2 -4.23 -3.98 -18.64
C HIS A 2 -5.28 -3.86 -17.52
N SER A 3 -5.67 -4.97 -16.90
CA SER A 3 -6.57 -4.93 -15.74
C SER A 3 -5.82 -4.41 -14.52
N LEU A 4 -6.53 -3.83 -13.55
CA LEU A 4 -5.95 -3.40 -12.26
C LEU A 4 -5.13 -4.54 -11.62
N HIS A 5 -5.69 -5.75 -11.59
CA HIS A 5 -5.02 -6.94 -11.08
C HIS A 5 -3.67 -7.24 -11.77
N ALA A 6 -3.60 -7.09 -13.10
CA ALA A 6 -2.36 -7.31 -13.84
C ALA A 6 -1.30 -6.25 -13.52
N ALA A 7 -1.72 -4.99 -13.34
CA ALA A 7 -0.82 -3.89 -12.98
C ALA A 7 -0.28 -4.04 -11.54
N ILE A 8 -1.11 -4.49 -10.60
CA ILE A 8 -0.67 -4.80 -9.24
C ILE A 8 0.26 -6.01 -9.21
N ARG A 9 0.00 -7.03 -10.03
CA ARG A 9 0.89 -8.19 -10.15
C ARG A 9 2.30 -7.79 -10.59
N ASP A 10 2.40 -7.00 -11.66
CA ASP A 10 3.68 -6.49 -12.14
C ASP A 10 4.42 -5.69 -11.06
N LEU A 11 3.70 -4.83 -10.34
CA LEU A 11 4.27 -4.00 -9.29
C LEU A 11 4.79 -4.81 -8.09
N VAL A 12 4.02 -5.81 -7.65
CA VAL A 12 4.44 -6.73 -6.58
C VAL A 12 5.66 -7.53 -7.02
N ASP A 13 5.65 -8.11 -8.23
CA ASP A 13 6.76 -8.90 -8.75
C ASP A 13 8.05 -8.08 -8.81
N ARG A 14 7.98 -6.86 -9.36
CA ARG A 14 9.12 -5.95 -9.41
C ARG A 14 9.63 -5.56 -8.02
N SER A 15 8.74 -5.41 -7.04
CA SER A 15 9.14 -5.08 -5.67
C SER A 15 9.91 -6.21 -4.99
N ILE A 16 9.53 -7.46 -5.28
CA ILE A 16 10.20 -8.67 -4.77
C ILE A 16 11.57 -8.83 -5.43
N GLU A 17 11.64 -8.67 -6.75
CA GLU A 17 12.89 -8.77 -7.51
C GLU A 17 13.90 -7.71 -7.04
N SER A 18 13.44 -6.47 -6.85
CA SER A 18 14.27 -5.37 -6.35
C SER A 18 14.76 -5.63 -4.92
N GLY A 19 13.87 -6.09 -4.02
CA GLY A 19 14.26 -6.41 -2.65
C GLY A 19 15.31 -7.52 -2.58
N SER A 20 15.14 -8.58 -3.38
CA SER A 20 16.10 -9.70 -3.38
C SER A 20 17.54 -9.30 -3.71
N SER A 21 17.75 -8.18 -4.41
CA SER A 21 19.06 -7.76 -4.92
C SER A 21 19.69 -6.58 -4.16
N SER A 22 18.89 -5.71 -3.51
CA SER A 22 19.41 -4.51 -2.81
C SER A 22 19.06 -4.41 -1.32
N GLY A 23 18.35 -5.38 -0.73
CA GLY A 23 17.87 -5.33 0.65
C GLY A 23 16.35 -5.17 0.72
N HIS A 24 15.81 -4.30 1.57
CA HIS A 24 14.38 -4.03 1.54
C HIS A 24 14.00 -3.07 0.38
N THR A 25 12.81 -3.23 -0.19
CA THR A 25 12.23 -2.29 -1.17
C THR A 25 10.93 -1.73 -0.63
N THR A 26 10.74 -0.41 -0.71
CA THR A 26 9.46 0.20 -0.34
C THR A 26 8.67 0.54 -1.60
N VAL A 27 7.44 0.05 -1.70
CA VAL A 27 6.49 0.51 -2.72
C VAL A 27 5.49 1.45 -2.09
N VAL A 28 5.19 2.54 -2.79
CA VAL A 28 4.15 3.50 -2.39
C VAL A 28 3.18 3.66 -3.55
N ILE A 29 1.91 3.35 -3.33
CA ILE A 29 0.80 3.66 -4.23
C ILE A 29 0.03 4.86 -3.67
N SER A 30 -0.06 5.93 -4.44
CA SER A 30 -0.97 7.05 -4.18
C SER A 30 -2.18 6.92 -5.11
N ALA A 31 -3.38 6.83 -4.55
CA ALA A 31 -4.59 6.63 -5.32
C ALA A 31 -5.77 7.38 -4.71
N GLY A 32 -6.43 8.22 -5.51
CA GLY A 32 -7.68 8.90 -5.15
C GLY A 32 -7.73 9.42 -3.71
N LEU A 33 -8.33 8.61 -2.84
CA LEU A 33 -8.66 8.92 -1.45
C LEU A 33 -7.60 8.52 -0.42
N GLY A 34 -6.47 7.91 -0.78
CA GLY A 34 -5.51 7.44 0.21
C GLY A 34 -4.18 6.94 -0.37
N ILE A 35 -3.37 6.34 0.50
CA ILE A 35 -2.07 5.78 0.15
C ILE A 35 -2.00 4.35 0.66
N VAL A 36 -1.50 3.44 -0.16
CA VAL A 36 -1.10 2.08 0.25
C VAL A 36 0.41 1.99 0.09
N GLN A 37 1.12 1.58 1.12
CA GLN A 37 2.55 1.30 1.01
C GLN A 37 2.88 -0.08 1.55
N TRP A 38 3.93 -0.70 1.03
CA TRP A 38 4.47 -1.93 1.62
C TRP A 38 5.98 -2.01 1.52
N LEU A 39 6.58 -2.69 2.49
CA LEU A 39 7.96 -3.17 2.42
C LEU A 39 7.96 -4.57 1.83
N ALA A 40 8.80 -4.80 0.82
CA ALA A 40 9.13 -6.11 0.28
C ALA A 40 10.54 -6.46 0.73
N GLU A 41 10.69 -7.56 1.46
CA GLU A 41 12.00 -8.04 1.94
C GLU A 41 12.43 -9.36 1.27
N PRO A 42 13.76 -9.62 1.23
CA PRO A 42 14.25 -10.95 0.92
C PRO A 42 13.64 -11.96 1.90
N ARG A 43 13.10 -13.08 1.38
CA ARG A 43 12.39 -14.16 2.10
C ARG A 43 10.87 -13.99 2.25
N GLY A 44 10.27 -13.02 1.58
CA GLY A 44 8.80 -12.96 1.46
C GLY A 44 8.11 -12.44 2.70
N VAL A 45 8.77 -11.55 3.44
CA VAL A 45 8.12 -10.75 4.48
C VAL A 45 7.57 -9.49 3.83
N PHE A 46 6.28 -9.24 4.07
CA PHE A 46 5.61 -8.06 3.58
C PHE A 46 4.79 -7.45 4.70
N HIS A 47 5.01 -6.16 4.92
CA HIS A 47 4.15 -5.38 5.79
C HIS A 47 3.46 -4.33 4.92
N ILE A 48 2.13 -4.29 4.98
CA ILE A 48 1.30 -3.38 4.22
C ILE A 48 0.74 -2.34 5.20
N GLU A 49 0.84 -1.07 4.83
CA GLU A 49 0.22 0.05 5.55
C GLU A 49 -0.74 0.77 4.60
N VAL A 50 -1.91 1.13 5.12
CA VAL A 50 -2.89 1.97 4.43
C VAL A 50 -3.02 3.26 5.23
N ALA A 51 -2.54 4.37 4.66
CA ALA A 51 -2.53 5.64 5.36
C ALA A 51 -3.86 6.38 5.17
N ASP A 52 -4.45 6.79 6.29
CA ASP A 52 -5.63 7.66 6.29
C ASP A 52 -5.28 9.02 5.64
N PRO A 53 -6.06 9.50 4.66
CA PRO A 53 -5.79 10.75 3.97
C PRO A 53 -5.79 11.99 4.87
N ALA A 54 -6.58 11.99 5.95
CA ALA A 54 -6.73 13.10 6.90
C ALA A 54 -5.88 12.93 8.16
N GLY A 55 -5.27 11.75 8.34
CA GLY A 55 -4.30 11.51 9.37
C GLY A 55 -2.99 12.31 9.18
N PRO A 56 -2.22 12.53 10.25
CA PRO A 56 -0.90 13.14 10.15
C PRO A 56 0.04 12.23 9.33
N ARG A 57 0.67 12.78 8.29
CA ARG A 57 1.62 12.04 7.45
C ARG A 57 3.05 12.24 7.90
N ARG A 58 3.84 11.16 7.84
CA ARG A 58 5.28 11.21 8.06
C ARG A 58 5.99 12.06 7.01
N ARG A 59 7.01 12.80 7.42
CA ARG A 59 7.88 13.56 6.50
C ARG A 59 8.48 12.69 5.40
N THR A 60 8.87 11.44 5.71
CA THR A 60 9.43 10.48 4.75
C THR A 60 8.42 10.10 3.66
N LEU A 61 7.17 9.84 4.05
CA LEU A 61 6.09 9.56 3.11
C LEU A 61 5.78 10.77 2.23
N VAL A 62 5.71 11.97 2.81
CA VAL A 62 5.50 13.23 2.06
C VAL A 62 6.63 13.47 1.06
N GLN A 63 7.88 13.20 1.43
CA GLN A 63 9.04 13.30 0.53
C GLN A 63 8.95 12.30 -0.63
N ARG A 64 8.56 11.06 -0.36
CA ARG A 64 8.39 10.01 -1.37
C ARG A 64 7.29 10.35 -2.37
N LEU A 65 6.19 10.94 -1.90
CA LEU A 65 5.05 11.30 -2.76
C LEU A 65 5.32 12.49 -3.70
N ARG A 66 6.42 13.25 -3.54
CA ARG A 66 6.86 14.32 -4.47
C ARG A 66 5.75 15.26 -5.03
N ARG A 67 4.71 15.57 -4.23
CA ARG A 67 3.50 16.38 -4.55
C ARG A 67 2.27 15.63 -5.09
N HIS A 68 2.30 14.31 -5.21
CA HIS A 68 1.14 13.46 -5.50
C HIS A 68 0.32 13.18 -4.23
N ASN A 69 -0.20 14.25 -3.62
CA ASN A 69 -1.06 14.12 -2.45
C ASN A 69 -2.45 13.59 -2.87
N PRO A 70 -2.96 12.53 -2.24
CA PRO A 70 -4.35 12.14 -2.38
C PRO A 70 -5.27 13.31 -2.04
N THR A 71 -6.32 13.48 -2.82
CA THR A 71 -7.36 14.51 -2.65
C THR A 71 -8.58 13.98 -1.87
N GLY A 72 -8.38 12.95 -1.05
CA GLY A 72 -9.44 12.25 -0.32
C GLY A 72 -10.21 13.10 0.69
N PRO A 73 -11.41 12.65 1.10
CA PRO A 73 -12.21 13.27 2.17
C PRO A 73 -11.44 13.34 3.50
N ALA A 74 -12.09 13.90 4.53
CA ALA A 74 -11.54 14.10 5.86
C ALA A 74 -11.21 12.81 6.67
N GLY A 75 -11.04 11.66 6.00
CA GLY A 75 -10.60 10.40 6.57
C GLY A 75 -11.33 9.19 5.99
N PHE A 76 -10.99 7.99 6.46
CA PHE A 76 -11.77 6.79 6.16
C PHE A 76 -13.13 6.82 6.88
N THR A 77 -14.16 6.36 6.19
CA THR A 77 -15.49 6.12 6.75
C THR A 77 -15.51 4.86 7.62
N GLU A 78 -16.52 4.72 8.50
CA GLU A 78 -16.69 3.51 9.32
C GLU A 78 -16.75 2.22 8.48
N ARG A 79 -17.35 2.29 7.29
CA ARG A 79 -17.41 1.17 6.35
C ARG A 79 -16.02 0.80 5.82
N GLU A 80 -15.23 1.79 5.44
CA GLU A 80 -13.86 1.57 4.95
C GLU A 80 -12.96 1.01 6.05
N LEU A 81 -13.10 1.51 7.28
CA LEU A 81 -12.42 0.97 8.46
C LEU A 81 -12.82 -0.48 8.75
N ALA A 82 -14.10 -0.82 8.61
CA ALA A 82 -14.57 -2.20 8.78
C ALA A 82 -13.96 -3.15 7.72
N LEU A 83 -13.89 -2.73 6.46
CA LEU A 83 -13.25 -3.51 5.39
C LEU A 83 -11.75 -3.70 5.64
N LEU A 84 -11.07 -2.67 6.13
CA LEU A 84 -9.66 -2.79 6.52
C LEU A 84 -9.50 -3.77 7.69
N ALA A 85 -10.38 -3.73 8.69
CA ALA A 85 -10.36 -4.67 9.80
C ALA A 85 -10.61 -6.14 9.37
N GLU A 86 -11.52 -6.37 8.41
CA GLU A 86 -11.76 -7.70 7.82
C GLU A 86 -10.51 -8.27 7.12
N LEU A 87 -9.66 -7.39 6.57
CA LEU A 87 -8.38 -7.75 5.97
C LEU A 87 -7.24 -7.90 7.00
N GLY A 88 -7.54 -7.76 8.29
CA GLY A 88 -6.58 -7.90 9.39
C GLY A 88 -5.78 -6.63 9.70
N PHE A 89 -6.14 -5.48 9.13
CA PHE A 89 -5.50 -4.22 9.50
C PHE A 89 -5.95 -3.76 10.88
N VAL A 90 -4.98 -3.27 11.65
CA VAL A 90 -5.21 -2.60 12.93
C VAL A 90 -4.76 -1.15 12.83
N ALA A 91 -5.37 -0.26 13.61
CA ALA A 91 -4.96 1.12 13.67
C ALA A 91 -3.52 1.23 14.18
N GLY A 92 -2.63 1.77 13.35
CA GLY A 92 -1.23 1.99 13.71
C GLY A 92 -1.06 3.15 14.69
N GLU A 93 -0.04 3.05 15.56
CA GLU A 93 0.32 4.17 16.43
C GLU A 93 0.83 5.37 15.63
N PRO A 94 0.65 6.60 16.14
CA PRO A 94 1.28 7.79 15.57
C PRO A 94 2.80 7.60 15.51
N ASN A 95 3.37 7.69 14.32
CA ASN A 95 4.78 7.37 14.10
C ASN A 95 5.14 5.89 14.37
N TYR A 96 4.28 4.95 13.98
CA TYR A 96 4.66 3.54 13.80
C TYR A 96 5.64 3.37 12.63
N GLU A 97 6.86 2.93 12.92
CA GLU A 97 7.87 2.66 11.90
C GLU A 97 7.62 1.26 11.35
N LEU A 98 7.54 1.15 10.03
CA LEU A 98 7.34 -0.12 9.36
C LEU A 98 8.55 -1.01 9.64
N ARG A 99 8.38 -1.97 10.56
CA ARG A 99 9.40 -2.94 10.91
C ARG A 99 8.92 -4.32 10.44
N PRO A 100 9.78 -5.09 9.79
CA PRO A 100 9.43 -6.44 9.39
C PRO A 100 9.17 -7.30 10.64
N ASP A 101 7.99 -7.91 10.70
CA ASP A 101 7.73 -9.04 11.59
C ASP A 101 8.07 -10.35 10.86
N GLU A 102 8.46 -11.39 11.59
CA GLU A 102 8.93 -12.67 11.02
C GLU A 102 7.82 -13.51 10.34
N ALA A 103 6.54 -13.17 10.56
CA ALA A 103 5.41 -13.82 9.91
C ALA A 103 5.13 -13.18 8.54
N GLY A 104 5.63 -13.81 7.47
CA GLY A 104 5.44 -13.34 6.10
C GLY A 104 4.06 -13.69 5.53
N LEU A 105 3.47 -12.73 4.80
CA LEU A 105 2.35 -12.99 3.89
C LEU A 105 2.88 -13.64 2.60
N ASP A 106 2.14 -14.60 2.04
CA ASP A 106 2.48 -15.12 0.72
C ASP A 106 2.08 -14.14 -0.41
N ARG A 107 2.66 -14.37 -1.60
CA ARG A 107 2.44 -13.52 -2.79
C ARG A 107 0.95 -13.36 -3.15
N GLU A 108 0.15 -14.42 -3.02
CA GLU A 108 -1.27 -14.38 -3.38
C GLU A 108 -2.07 -13.57 -2.36
N GLN A 109 -1.74 -13.69 -1.07
CA GLN A 109 -2.34 -12.90 0.01
C GLN A 109 -2.06 -11.40 -0.18
N ILE A 110 -0.83 -11.02 -0.50
CA ILE A 110 -0.46 -9.62 -0.75
C ILE A 110 -1.20 -9.07 -1.96
N MET A 111 -1.22 -9.84 -3.05
CA MET A 111 -1.96 -9.50 -4.25
C MET A 111 -3.44 -9.27 -3.95
N HIS A 112 -4.04 -10.17 -3.16
CA HIS A 112 -5.43 -10.05 -2.73
C HIS A 112 -5.64 -8.79 -1.89
N ILE A 113 -4.86 -8.57 -0.84
CA ILE A 113 -4.98 -7.43 0.06
C ILE A 113 -4.83 -6.11 -0.70
N ILE A 114 -3.75 -5.93 -1.46
CA ILE A 114 -3.50 -4.69 -2.21
C ILE A 114 -4.63 -4.42 -3.22
N THR A 115 -5.06 -5.46 -3.95
CA THR A 115 -6.12 -5.30 -4.95
C THR A 115 -7.46 -4.94 -4.29
N THR A 116 -7.81 -5.59 -3.17
CA THR A 116 -9.04 -5.32 -2.42
C THR A 116 -9.02 -3.91 -1.83
N VAL A 117 -7.92 -3.49 -1.20
CA VAL A 117 -7.79 -2.13 -0.66
C VAL A 117 -7.93 -1.09 -1.78
N LEU A 118 -7.22 -1.25 -2.90
CA LEU A 118 -7.30 -0.30 -3.99
C LEU A 118 -8.71 -0.20 -4.59
N ARG A 119 -9.37 -1.35 -4.78
CA ARG A 119 -10.68 -1.41 -5.44
C ARG A 119 -11.83 -0.99 -4.53
N ASP A 120 -11.85 -1.49 -3.30
CA ASP A 120 -13.02 -1.44 -2.43
C ASP A 120 -12.90 -0.38 -1.33
N VAL A 121 -11.68 0.02 -0.97
CA VAL A 121 -11.42 1.12 -0.02
C VAL A 121 -11.06 2.41 -0.77
N LEU A 122 -10.09 2.37 -1.68
CA LEU A 122 -9.64 3.57 -2.43
C LEU A 122 -10.39 3.80 -3.75
N GLN A 123 -11.35 2.92 -4.08
CA GLN A 123 -12.27 3.05 -5.21
C GLN A 123 -11.61 3.15 -6.60
N VAL A 124 -10.40 2.61 -6.74
CA VAL A 124 -9.66 2.54 -8.01
C VAL A 124 -10.32 1.54 -8.95
N ARG A 125 -10.71 2.01 -10.15
CA ARG A 125 -11.40 1.19 -11.16
C ARG A 125 -10.51 0.69 -12.28
N ASP A 126 -9.45 1.44 -12.60
CA ASP A 126 -8.53 1.14 -13.69
C ASP A 126 -7.07 1.55 -13.32
N PRO A 127 -6.06 1.04 -14.05
CA PRO A 127 -4.66 1.32 -13.73
C PRO A 127 -4.24 2.79 -13.84
N GLY A 128 -4.99 3.63 -14.54
CA GLY A 128 -4.72 5.07 -14.61
C GLY A 128 -5.19 5.84 -13.37
N GLY A 129 -5.94 5.19 -12.47
CA GLY A 129 -6.48 5.78 -11.25
C GLY A 129 -5.50 5.91 -10.09
N TYR A 130 -4.24 5.49 -10.25
CA TYR A 130 -3.21 5.59 -9.22
C TYR A 130 -1.82 5.90 -9.80
N SER A 131 -0.92 6.40 -8.95
CA SER A 131 0.51 6.46 -9.21
C SER A 131 1.25 5.51 -8.27
N ALA A 132 2.34 4.90 -8.74
CA ALA A 132 3.15 3.99 -7.94
C ALA A 132 4.64 4.29 -8.09
N ASP A 133 5.34 4.33 -6.97
CA ASP A 133 6.78 4.56 -6.88
C ASP A 133 7.44 3.42 -6.09
N ILE A 134 8.61 2.95 -6.57
CA ILE A 134 9.43 1.93 -5.91
C ILE A 134 10.74 2.60 -5.46
N PHE A 135 11.09 2.45 -4.18
CA PHE A 135 12.29 3.02 -3.53
C PHE A 135 13.18 1.95 -2.92
#